data_AF-A0A0R3PS74-F1
#
_entry.id   AF-A0A0R3PS74-F1
#
_cell.length_a   1.000
_cell.length_b   1.000
_cell.length_c   1.000
_cell.angle_alpha   90.00
_cell.angle_beta   90.00
_cell.angle_gamma   90.00
#
_symmetry.space_group_name_H-M   'P 1'
#
loop_
_entity.id
_entity.type
_entity.pdbx_description
1 polymer ?
#
loop_
_entity_poly.entity_id
_entity_poly.type
_entity_poly.pdbx_seq_one_letter_code
_entity_poly.pdbx_strand_id
1 'polypeptide(L)'
;MFFIGQLFIIITSIMSTASRNWIAYAFIQGMNCFLYGVIEGWQNFFVFLNLVSSPLTIGFMLFHESPRWLIATGKLDMACSVLNDIAHQRWNNTKARFTTTDISFIHKNDKKRCYTFYHLFSSPRLAKQSLMQILSMFTYALVTNTYLCTVGRVHDSAIMFIFLDGIFRLFTPFIIIFLDLYIPRFGRKIQFIGALVIEAVLFGIIILLISSGYDYSHIYVTIPVIISIMINDCVFWINIVQITTQRYPTVIRSIAFGSLHSIKHIGSIAAILVVTPLLSSWTLGAFVIPEIFVIITIVIGLFLQPETKGKALMDQIVEANYGRLENELPRALIRLAAGHKVAQMELREKYRRELEAVQSANRAGHEIDSPWIFRVWFL
;
A
#
# COMPACT_ATOMS: atom_id res chain seq x y z
N MET A 1 -25.35 14.23 4.93
CA MET A 1 -24.60 14.18 3.65
C MET A 1 -23.17 14.72 3.76
N PHE A 2 -22.95 15.91 4.36
CA PHE A 2 -21.61 16.53 4.50
C PHE A 2 -20.57 15.62 5.18
N PHE A 3 -20.93 15.00 6.32
CA PHE A 3 -20.05 14.06 7.04
C PHE A 3 -19.70 12.80 6.26
N ILE A 4 -20.63 12.28 5.45
CA ILE A 4 -20.39 11.11 4.60
C ILE A 4 -19.39 11.48 3.49
N GLY A 5 -19.55 12.66 2.87
CA GLY A 5 -18.61 13.19 1.89
C GLY A 5 -17.20 13.40 2.45
N GLN A 6 -17.09 13.97 3.64
CA GLN A 6 -15.81 14.11 4.34
C GLN A 6 -15.17 12.76 4.65
N LEU A 7 -15.95 11.79 5.12
CA LEU A 7 -15.46 10.43 5.39
C LEU A 7 -14.90 9.79 4.10
N PHE A 8 -15.59 9.91 2.97
CA PHE A 8 -15.08 9.41 1.69
C PHE A 8 -13.80 10.11 1.24
N ILE A 9 -13.70 11.42 1.41
CA ILE A 9 -12.49 12.19 1.08
C ILE A 9 -11.33 11.77 1.99
N ILE A 10 -11.57 11.60 3.29
CA ILE A 10 -10.56 11.16 4.25
C ILE A 10 -10.10 9.75 3.92
N ILE A 11 -11.02 8.81 3.68
CA ILE A 11 -10.68 7.44 3.28
C ILE A 11 -9.87 7.46 1.97
N THR A 12 -10.31 8.22 0.96
CA THR A 12 -9.62 8.30 -0.33
C THR A 12 -8.24 8.95 -0.20
N SER A 13 -8.12 9.98 0.64
CA SER A 13 -6.86 10.67 0.94
C SER A 13 -5.88 9.77 1.69
N ILE A 14 -6.37 9.03 2.68
CA ILE A 14 -5.60 8.04 3.43
C ILE A 14 -5.12 6.93 2.49
N MET A 15 -6.01 6.40 1.64
CA MET A 15 -5.66 5.36 0.67
C MET A 15 -4.68 5.87 -0.39
N SER A 16 -4.85 7.12 -0.85
CA SER A 16 -3.91 7.77 -1.77
C SER A 16 -2.55 7.98 -1.12
N THR A 17 -2.52 8.45 0.12
CA THR A 17 -1.29 8.66 0.90
C THR A 17 -0.58 7.35 1.17
N ALA A 18 -1.32 6.31 1.61
CA ALA A 18 -0.79 4.96 1.74
C ALA A 18 -0.19 4.49 0.42
N SER A 19 -0.92 4.60 -0.70
CA SER A 19 -0.45 4.16 -2.03
C SER A 19 0.78 4.90 -2.55
N ARG A 20 1.06 6.12 -2.07
CA ARG A 20 2.15 6.98 -2.55
C ARG A 20 3.35 6.98 -1.60
N ASN A 21 3.11 7.00 -0.29
CA ASN A 21 4.14 7.09 0.73
C ASN A 21 3.70 6.36 2.02
N TRP A 22 4.16 5.12 2.15
CA TRP A 22 3.89 4.28 3.32
C TRP A 22 4.38 4.88 4.65
N ILE A 23 5.44 5.71 4.62
CA ILE A 23 6.01 6.35 5.82
C ILE A 23 5.05 7.41 6.36
N ALA A 24 4.55 8.27 5.47
CA ALA A 24 3.57 9.30 5.84
C ALA A 24 2.29 8.66 6.37
N TYR A 25 1.84 7.57 5.76
CA TYR A 25 0.68 6.81 6.25
C TYR A 25 0.90 6.23 7.66
N ALA A 26 2.04 5.60 7.90
CA ALA A 26 2.34 5.03 9.22
C ALA A 26 2.45 6.12 10.31
N PHE A 27 3.05 7.26 9.98
CA PHE A 27 3.14 8.41 10.88
C PHE A 27 1.75 8.98 11.22
N ILE A 28 0.87 9.15 10.23
CA ILE A 28 -0.50 9.62 10.44
C ILE A 28 -1.27 8.66 11.35
N GLN A 29 -1.15 7.35 11.13
CA GLN A 29 -1.82 6.34 11.96
C GLN A 29 -1.30 6.34 13.40
N GLY A 30 0.03 6.40 13.59
CA GLY A 30 0.63 6.50 14.93
C GLY A 30 0.19 7.77 15.67
N MET A 31 0.16 8.91 14.97
CA MET A 31 -0.29 10.18 15.54
C MET A 31 -1.76 10.14 15.96
N ASN A 32 -2.63 9.52 15.17
CA ASN A 32 -4.05 9.38 15.51
C ASN A 32 -4.25 8.54 16.78
N CYS A 33 -3.57 7.39 16.89
CA CYS A 33 -3.63 6.54 18.08
C CYS A 33 -3.06 7.25 19.32
N PHE A 34 -1.94 7.95 19.17
CA PHE A 34 -1.35 8.77 20.24
C PHE A 34 -2.33 9.84 20.74
N LEU A 35 -2.94 10.60 19.82
CA LEU A 35 -3.90 11.65 20.15
C LEU A 35 -5.19 11.08 20.79
N TYR A 36 -5.63 9.89 20.39
CA TYR A 36 -6.74 9.21 21.05
C TYR A 36 -6.44 8.90 22.52
N GLY A 37 -5.21 8.47 22.81
CA GLY A 37 -4.78 8.17 24.17
C GLY A 37 -4.64 9.41 25.07
N VAL A 38 -4.27 10.55 24.49
CA VAL A 38 -4.10 11.83 25.23
C VAL A 38 -5.42 12.55 25.45
N ILE A 39 -6.32 12.50 24.45
CA ILE A 39 -7.62 13.16 24.53
C ILE A 39 -8.58 12.20 25.24
N GLU A 40 -8.65 12.31 26.57
CA GLU A 40 -9.63 11.56 27.36
C GLU A 40 -11.06 11.95 26.93
N GLY A 41 -11.76 10.97 26.33
CA GLY A 41 -13.13 11.12 25.85
C GLY A 41 -13.27 10.94 24.34
N TRP A 42 -13.97 9.87 23.95
CA TRP A 42 -14.21 9.52 22.55
C TRP A 42 -14.89 10.65 21.74
N GLN A 43 -15.75 11.45 22.39
CA GLN A 43 -16.42 12.61 21.77
C GLN A 43 -15.43 13.71 21.41
N ASN A 44 -14.58 14.10 22.37
CA ASN A 44 -13.56 15.13 22.20
C ASN A 44 -12.56 14.73 21.12
N PHE A 45 -12.21 13.44 21.04
CA PHE A 45 -11.38 12.91 19.98
C PHE A 45 -12.02 13.09 18.59
N PHE A 46 -13.31 12.76 18.42
CA PHE A 46 -13.99 13.00 17.15
C PHE A 46 -14.10 14.49 16.82
N VAL A 47 -14.35 15.36 17.80
CA VAL A 47 -14.35 16.81 17.60
C VAL A 47 -12.98 17.29 17.12
N PHE A 48 -11.90 16.85 17.78
CA PHE A 48 -10.53 17.18 17.40
C PHE A 48 -10.21 16.69 15.97
N LEU A 49 -10.53 15.44 15.65
CA LEU A 49 -10.31 14.90 14.30
C LEU A 49 -11.02 15.74 13.24
N ASN A 50 -12.29 16.10 13.47
CA ASN A 50 -13.05 16.93 12.55
C ASN A 50 -12.49 18.36 12.46
N LEU A 51 -12.01 18.91 13.57
CA LEU A 51 -11.37 20.23 13.60
C LEU A 51 -10.08 20.25 12.77
N VAL A 52 -9.30 19.16 12.79
CA VAL A 52 -8.07 19.03 11.98
C VAL A 52 -8.38 18.72 10.51
N SER A 53 -9.40 17.90 10.22
CA SER A 53 -9.73 17.50 8.85
C SER A 53 -10.59 18.52 8.09
N SER A 54 -11.36 19.36 8.79
CA SER A 54 -12.28 20.31 8.14
C SER A 54 -11.56 21.41 7.34
N PRO A 55 -10.45 22.04 7.80
CA PRO A 55 -9.73 23.03 6.99
C PRO A 55 -9.10 22.39 5.75
N LEU A 56 -8.63 21.15 5.85
CA LEU A 56 -8.12 20.40 4.71
C LEU A 56 -9.21 20.13 3.67
N THR A 57 -10.43 19.81 4.11
CA THR A 57 -11.58 19.61 3.23
C THR A 57 -11.99 20.91 2.54
N ILE A 58 -12.06 22.01 3.29
CA ILE A 58 -12.39 23.34 2.76
C ILE A 58 -11.29 23.76 1.76
N GLY A 59 -10.03 23.54 2.09
CA GLY A 59 -8.90 23.74 1.18
C GLY A 59 -9.04 22.93 -0.09
N PHE A 60 -9.43 21.65 0.00
CA PHE A 60 -9.68 20.78 -1.17
C PHE A 60 -10.75 21.34 -2.10
N MET A 61 -11.81 21.97 -1.57
CA MET A 61 -12.84 22.62 -2.38
C MET A 61 -12.34 23.90 -3.09
N LEU A 62 -11.29 24.53 -2.57
CA LEU A 62 -10.67 25.73 -3.16
C LEU A 62 -9.61 25.38 -4.20
N PHE A 63 -9.11 24.15 -4.24
CA PHE A 63 -8.14 23.72 -5.24
C PHE A 63 -8.82 23.48 -6.59
N HIS A 64 -8.19 23.99 -7.64
CA HIS A 64 -8.56 23.67 -9.00
C HIS A 64 -8.40 22.16 -9.29
N GLU A 65 -9.31 21.63 -10.09
CA GLU A 65 -9.27 20.24 -10.55
C GLU A 65 -7.95 19.94 -11.29
N SER A 66 -7.51 18.68 -11.25
CA SER A 66 -6.23 18.29 -11.84
C SER A 66 -6.20 18.58 -13.36
N PRO A 67 -5.20 19.33 -13.88
CA PRO A 67 -5.07 19.57 -15.32
C PRO A 67 -5.06 18.29 -16.14
N ARG A 68 -4.45 17.22 -15.60
CA ARG A 68 -4.40 15.92 -16.26
C ARG A 68 -5.79 15.28 -16.39
N TRP A 69 -6.64 15.44 -15.39
CA TRP A 69 -8.02 14.93 -15.42
C TRP A 69 -8.87 15.74 -16.40
N LEU A 70 -8.71 17.06 -16.43
CA LEU A 70 -9.40 17.96 -17.36
C LEU A 70 -9.03 17.64 -18.82
N ILE A 71 -7.76 17.38 -19.10
CA ILE A 71 -7.29 16.92 -20.42
C ILE A 71 -7.90 15.56 -20.76
N ALA A 72 -7.86 14.60 -19.83
CA ALA A 72 -8.39 13.25 -20.05
C ALA A 72 -9.92 13.19 -20.20
N THR A 73 -10.65 14.16 -19.65
CA THR A 73 -12.11 14.29 -19.80
C THR A 73 -12.52 15.15 -20.99
N GLY A 74 -11.55 15.70 -21.74
CA GLY A 74 -11.81 16.52 -22.93
C GLY A 74 -12.16 17.98 -22.61
N LYS A 75 -12.07 18.42 -21.35
CA LYS A 75 -12.34 19.79 -20.92
C LYS A 75 -11.08 20.66 -21.07
N LEU A 76 -10.64 20.86 -22.32
CA LEU A 76 -9.35 21.47 -22.65
C LEU A 76 -9.25 22.95 -22.25
N ASP A 77 -10.34 23.71 -22.35
CA ASP A 77 -10.37 25.13 -21.98
C ASP A 77 -10.08 25.32 -20.48
N MET A 78 -10.72 24.50 -19.64
CA MET A 78 -10.47 24.51 -18.20
C MET A 78 -9.08 23.97 -17.86
N ALA A 79 -8.56 23.00 -18.61
CA ALA A 79 -7.19 22.55 -18.42
C ALA A 79 -6.18 23.68 -18.69
N CYS A 80 -6.40 24.47 -19.75
CA CYS A 80 -5.57 25.63 -20.07
C CYS A 80 -5.64 26.70 -18.99
N SER A 81 -6.85 27.03 -18.50
CA SER A 81 -7.00 28.05 -17.45
C SER A 81 -6.26 27.66 -16.18
N VAL A 82 -6.39 26.40 -15.75
CA VAL A 82 -5.68 25.90 -14.56
C VAL A 82 -4.16 25.88 -14.77
N LEU A 83 -3.66 25.43 -15.94
CA LEU A 83 -2.22 25.44 -16.23
C LEU A 83 -1.63 26.85 -16.29
N ASN A 84 -2.37 27.81 -16.84
CA ASN A 84 -1.96 29.21 -16.90
C ASN A 84 -2.00 29.88 -15.52
N ASP A 85 -2.95 29.52 -14.66
CA ASP A 85 -2.97 29.96 -13.26
C ASP A 85 -1.77 29.39 -12.50
N ILE A 86 -1.46 28.10 -12.65
CA ILE A 86 -0.24 27.49 -12.06
C ILE A 86 1.04 28.14 -12.60
N ALA A 87 1.08 28.50 -13.88
CA ALA A 87 2.23 29.15 -14.51
C ALA A 87 2.41 30.62 -14.08
N HIS A 88 1.36 31.23 -13.50
CA HIS A 88 1.32 32.64 -13.13
C HIS A 88 2.46 33.01 -12.18
N GLN A 89 2.84 34.29 -12.21
CA GLN A 89 3.92 34.86 -11.40
C GLN A 89 3.72 34.71 -9.90
N ARG A 90 2.46 34.53 -9.47
CA ARG A 90 2.09 34.26 -8.08
C ARG A 90 2.62 32.91 -7.56
N TRP A 91 2.79 31.92 -8.43
CA TRP A 91 3.04 30.53 -8.02
C TRP A 91 4.37 29.99 -8.54
N ASN A 92 4.63 30.10 -9.85
CA ASN A 92 5.79 29.42 -10.46
C ASN A 92 6.61 30.33 -11.39
N ASN A 93 6.12 31.54 -11.67
CA ASN A 93 6.81 32.58 -12.46
C ASN A 93 7.42 32.07 -13.78
N THR A 94 6.68 31.20 -14.44
CA THR A 94 7.05 30.62 -15.73
C THR A 94 6.43 31.44 -16.85
N LYS A 95 7.23 31.81 -17.86
CA LYS A 95 6.75 32.52 -19.06
C LYS A 95 5.91 31.65 -20.02
N ALA A 96 5.60 30.41 -19.62
CA ALA A 96 4.84 29.47 -20.43
C ALA A 96 3.35 29.83 -20.40
N ARG A 97 2.75 30.04 -21.58
CA ARG A 97 1.31 30.20 -21.74
C ARG A 97 0.80 29.03 -22.58
N PHE A 98 -0.08 28.22 -21.99
CA PHE A 98 -0.64 27.04 -22.62
C PHE A 98 -1.93 27.41 -23.36
N THR A 99 -2.01 27.01 -24.63
CA THR A 99 -3.20 27.18 -25.46
C THR A 99 -3.84 25.82 -25.74
N THR A 100 -5.14 25.80 -26.04
CA THR A 100 -5.91 24.57 -26.31
C THR A 100 -5.33 23.76 -27.46
N THR A 101 -4.73 24.42 -28.45
CA THR A 101 -3.97 23.78 -29.54
C THR A 101 -2.81 22.97 -29.00
N ASP A 102 -1.99 23.53 -28.12
CA ASP A 102 -0.79 22.87 -27.56
C ASP A 102 -1.17 21.62 -26.76
N ILE A 103 -2.28 21.69 -26.03
CA ILE A 103 -2.78 20.58 -25.22
C ILE A 103 -3.49 19.54 -26.09
N SER A 104 -4.13 19.95 -27.20
CA SER A 104 -4.80 19.02 -28.11
C SER A 104 -3.84 18.06 -28.83
N PHE A 105 -2.57 18.46 -29.00
CA PHE A 105 -1.51 17.59 -29.52
C PHE A 105 -1.04 16.54 -28.52
N ILE A 106 -1.36 16.69 -27.23
CA ILE A 106 -1.10 15.66 -26.22
C ILE A 106 -2.06 14.51 -26.50
N HIS A 107 -1.52 13.51 -27.21
CA HIS A 107 -2.18 12.28 -27.64
C HIS A 107 -3.29 11.85 -26.67
N LYS A 108 -4.56 11.93 -27.11
CA LYS A 108 -5.67 11.29 -26.41
C LYS A 108 -5.31 9.82 -26.32
N ASN A 109 -4.97 9.35 -25.14
CA ASN A 109 -4.81 7.93 -24.91
C ASN A 109 -6.23 7.34 -24.98
N ASP A 110 -6.71 7.03 -26.18
CA ASP A 110 -8.11 6.71 -26.49
C ASP A 110 -8.62 5.46 -25.77
N LYS A 111 -7.73 4.68 -25.18
CA LYS A 111 -8.11 3.60 -24.28
C LYS A 111 -8.02 4.10 -22.85
N LYS A 112 -9.13 4.69 -22.35
CA LYS A 112 -9.41 4.73 -20.90
C LYS A 112 -9.40 3.29 -20.41
N ARG A 113 -8.25 2.81 -19.94
CA ARG A 113 -8.15 1.50 -19.31
C ARG A 113 -8.77 1.65 -17.93
N CYS A 114 -10.06 1.36 -17.82
CA CYS A 114 -10.70 1.15 -16.53
C CYS A 114 -10.10 -0.12 -15.94
N TYR A 115 -9.26 0.06 -14.92
CA TYR A 115 -8.73 -1.07 -14.17
C TYR A 115 -9.73 -1.46 -13.08
N THR A 116 -10.13 -2.71 -13.11
CA THR A 116 -10.99 -3.38 -12.12
C THR A 116 -10.16 -4.34 -11.25
N PHE A 117 -10.75 -4.86 -10.18
CA PHE A 117 -10.17 -5.90 -9.31
C PHE A 117 -9.59 -7.09 -10.09
N TYR A 118 -10.22 -7.51 -11.19
CA TYR A 118 -9.71 -8.57 -12.07
C TYR A 118 -8.29 -8.32 -12.58
N HIS A 119 -7.86 -7.05 -12.71
CA HIS A 119 -6.52 -6.73 -13.17
C HIS A 119 -5.41 -7.06 -12.16
N LEU A 120 -5.75 -7.31 -10.90
CA LEU A 120 -4.79 -7.87 -9.93
C LEU A 120 -4.38 -9.31 -10.28
N PHE A 121 -5.23 -10.03 -11.00
CA PHE A 121 -5.01 -11.43 -11.38
C PHE A 121 -4.68 -11.61 -12.86
N SER A 122 -4.49 -10.51 -13.61
CA SER A 122 -4.22 -10.56 -15.07
C SER A 122 -2.91 -11.24 -15.45
N SER A 123 -1.95 -11.36 -14.52
CA SER A 123 -0.64 -11.95 -14.76
C SER A 123 -0.36 -12.98 -13.68
N PRO A 124 0.27 -14.14 -13.99
CA PRO A 124 0.61 -15.14 -12.98
C PRO A 124 1.52 -14.58 -11.88
N ARG A 125 2.36 -13.58 -12.20
CA ARG A 125 3.20 -12.89 -11.20
C ARG A 125 2.38 -12.01 -10.25
N LEU A 126 1.44 -11.23 -10.80
CA LEU A 126 0.52 -10.39 -10.02
C LEU A 126 -0.50 -11.23 -9.24
N ALA A 127 -0.93 -12.37 -9.79
CA ALA A 127 -1.82 -13.31 -9.11
C ALA A 127 -1.14 -13.96 -7.90
N LYS A 128 0.10 -14.46 -8.03
CA LYS A 128 0.88 -14.99 -6.90
C LYS A 128 1.08 -13.93 -5.82
N GLN A 129 1.40 -12.70 -6.21
CA GLN A 129 1.54 -11.57 -5.31
C GLN A 129 0.24 -11.22 -4.59
N SER A 130 -0.87 -11.18 -5.32
CA SER A 130 -2.18 -10.84 -4.77
C SER A 130 -2.67 -11.92 -3.84
N LEU A 131 -2.53 -13.20 -4.19
CA LEU A 131 -2.86 -14.31 -3.31
C LEU A 131 -2.07 -14.26 -1.99
N MET A 132 -0.76 -13.97 -2.07
CA MET A 132 0.08 -13.80 -0.88
C MET A 132 -0.42 -12.64 0.00
N GLN A 133 -0.76 -11.50 -0.59
CA GLN A 133 -1.26 -10.35 0.18
C GLN A 133 -2.67 -10.56 0.75
N ILE A 134 -3.52 -11.29 0.04
CA ILE A 134 -4.84 -11.70 0.52
C ILE A 134 -4.70 -12.58 1.75
N LEU A 135 -3.83 -13.60 1.69
CA LEU A 135 -3.53 -14.47 2.83
C LEU A 135 -2.96 -13.65 3.99
N SER A 136 -1.98 -12.78 3.73
CA SER A 136 -1.36 -11.93 4.76
C SER A 136 -2.38 -11.03 5.47
N MET A 137 -3.28 -10.40 4.72
CA MET A 137 -4.36 -9.56 5.27
C MET A 137 -5.37 -10.36 6.08
N PHE A 138 -5.69 -11.58 5.63
CA PHE A 138 -6.58 -12.48 6.35
C PHE A 138 -5.95 -12.93 7.68
N THR A 139 -4.67 -13.34 7.67
CA THR A 139 -3.92 -13.72 8.87
C THR A 139 -3.80 -12.55 9.84
N TYR A 140 -3.43 -11.36 9.36
CA TYR A 140 -3.42 -10.13 10.16
C TYR A 140 -4.77 -9.89 10.84
N ALA A 141 -5.87 -9.97 10.09
CA ALA A 141 -7.21 -9.77 10.62
C ALA A 141 -7.57 -10.83 11.67
N LEU A 142 -7.28 -12.09 11.42
CA LEU A 142 -7.57 -13.19 12.34
C LEU A 142 -6.87 -12.98 13.68
N VAL A 143 -5.57 -12.69 13.64
CA VAL A 143 -4.73 -12.42 14.82
C VAL A 143 -5.25 -11.22 15.60
N THR A 144 -5.46 -10.09 14.92
CA THR A 144 -5.96 -8.86 15.55
C THR A 144 -7.29 -9.10 16.27
N ASN A 145 -8.22 -9.83 15.64
CA ASN A 145 -9.54 -10.06 16.23
C ASN A 145 -9.50 -11.09 17.37
N THR A 146 -8.66 -12.12 17.29
CA THR A 146 -8.45 -13.03 18.44
C THR A 146 -8.04 -12.25 19.67
N TYR A 147 -7.10 -11.32 19.53
CA TYR A 147 -6.66 -10.49 20.63
C TYR A 147 -7.72 -9.51 21.13
N LEU A 148 -8.45 -8.84 20.25
CA LEU A 148 -9.55 -7.96 20.65
C LEU A 148 -10.61 -8.71 21.47
N CYS A 149 -10.93 -9.95 21.09
CA CYS A 149 -11.89 -10.79 21.81
C CYS A 149 -11.36 -11.32 23.16
N THR A 150 -10.03 -11.48 23.31
CA THR A 150 -9.38 -11.88 24.56
C THR A 150 -9.20 -10.70 25.51
N VAL A 151 -8.59 -9.60 25.05
CA VAL A 151 -8.24 -8.41 25.86
C VAL A 151 -9.48 -7.60 26.22
N GLY A 152 -10.45 -7.49 25.30
CA GLY A 152 -11.70 -6.75 25.52
C GLY A 152 -12.56 -7.28 26.67
N ARG A 153 -12.23 -8.46 27.22
CA ARG A 153 -12.89 -9.03 28.41
C ARG A 153 -12.10 -8.88 29.70
N VAL A 154 -10.82 -8.48 29.63
CA VAL A 154 -9.85 -8.64 30.75
C VAL A 154 -9.34 -7.30 31.30
N HIS A 155 -9.40 -6.18 30.56
CA HIS A 155 -8.80 -4.91 30.99
C HIS A 155 -9.74 -3.69 30.97
N ASP A 156 -9.75 -2.96 32.09
CA ASP A 156 -10.55 -1.75 32.32
C ASP A 156 -10.06 -0.48 31.60
N SER A 157 -8.84 -0.47 31.04
CA SER A 157 -8.28 0.73 30.37
C SER A 157 -7.88 0.49 28.91
N ALA A 158 -8.87 0.26 28.04
CA ALA A 158 -8.68 0.20 26.59
C ALA A 158 -7.94 1.43 26.02
N ILE A 159 -8.11 2.59 26.64
CA ILE A 159 -7.44 3.85 26.27
C ILE A 159 -5.91 3.74 26.44
N MET A 160 -5.43 3.15 27.53
CA MET A 160 -3.99 2.99 27.79
C MET A 160 -3.34 2.07 26.76
N PHE A 161 -4.04 1.01 26.36
CA PHE A 161 -3.58 0.12 25.30
C PHE A 161 -3.45 0.86 23.95
N ILE A 162 -4.47 1.63 23.56
CA ILE A 162 -4.44 2.40 22.30
C ILE A 162 -3.35 3.47 22.32
N PHE A 163 -3.11 4.09 23.48
CA PHE A 163 -2.03 5.04 23.68
C PHE A 163 -0.65 4.39 23.46
N LEU A 164 -0.40 3.24 24.09
CA LEU A 164 0.84 2.49 23.94
C LEU A 164 1.01 1.99 22.50
N ASP A 165 -0.02 1.43 21.88
CA ASP A 165 0.01 1.04 20.47
C ASP A 165 0.38 2.23 19.57
N GLY A 166 -0.20 3.41 19.83
CA GLY A 166 0.12 4.63 19.08
C GLY A 166 1.58 5.05 19.17
N ILE A 167 2.18 4.98 20.37
CA ILE A 167 3.60 5.25 20.57
C ILE A 167 4.46 4.29 19.76
N PHE A 168 4.23 2.98 19.91
CA PHE A 168 5.01 1.97 19.20
C PHE A 168 4.86 2.11 17.68
N ARG A 169 3.64 2.36 17.20
CA ARG A 169 3.36 2.57 15.78
C ARG A 169 4.03 3.82 15.22
N LEU A 170 4.16 4.89 16.01
CA LEU A 170 4.86 6.12 15.61
C LEU A 170 6.36 5.87 15.43
N PHE A 171 6.98 5.09 16.32
CA PHE A 171 8.42 4.83 16.29
C PHE A 171 8.83 3.71 15.31
N THR A 172 7.94 2.76 15.02
CA THR A 172 8.23 1.60 14.17
C THR A 172 8.79 1.96 12.78
N PRO A 173 8.23 2.93 12.02
CA PRO A 173 8.80 3.36 10.75
C PRO A 173 10.25 3.85 10.85
N PHE A 174 10.58 4.61 11.91
CA PHE A 174 11.94 5.10 12.13
C PHE A 174 12.90 3.95 12.40
N ILE A 175 12.49 2.98 13.22
CA ILE A 175 13.27 1.76 13.50
C ILE A 175 13.49 0.96 12.21
N ILE A 176 12.45 0.75 11.41
CA ILE A 176 12.56 0.03 10.14
C ILE A 176 13.50 0.75 9.17
N ILE A 177 13.40 2.09 9.05
CA ILE A 177 14.28 2.88 8.19
C ILE A 177 15.72 2.82 8.66
N PHE A 178 15.94 2.95 9.97
CA PHE A 178 17.27 2.83 10.57
C PHE A 178 17.87 1.45 10.25
N LEU A 179 17.17 0.37 10.57
CA LEU A 179 17.63 -0.99 10.28
C LEU A 179 17.89 -1.22 8.79
N ASP A 180 17.06 -0.64 7.92
CA ASP A 180 17.21 -0.75 6.46
C ASP A 180 18.48 -0.03 5.94
N LEU A 181 18.86 1.09 6.56
CA LEU A 181 20.07 1.86 6.21
C LEU A 181 21.35 1.20 6.73
N TYR A 182 21.34 0.69 7.97
CA TYR A 182 22.54 0.12 8.61
C TYR A 182 22.79 -1.34 8.19
N ILE A 183 21.75 -2.11 7.89
CA ILE A 183 21.86 -3.53 7.56
C ILE A 183 21.50 -3.73 6.08
N PRO A 184 22.48 -3.88 5.17
CA PRO A 184 22.21 -4.04 3.75
C PRO A 184 21.39 -5.30 3.43
N ARG A 185 21.57 -6.36 4.23
CA ARG A 185 20.81 -7.62 4.13
C ARG A 185 19.38 -7.54 4.70
N PHE A 186 19.02 -6.47 5.40
CA PHE A 186 17.68 -6.32 5.98
C PHE A 186 16.68 -5.89 4.89
N GLY A 187 16.30 -6.87 4.08
CA GLY A 187 15.32 -6.73 3.00
C GLY A 187 13.88 -6.86 3.48
N ARG A 188 12.93 -6.59 2.57
CA ARG A 188 11.49 -6.64 2.87
C ARG A 188 10.99 -8.06 3.10
N LYS A 189 11.64 -9.06 2.49
CA LYS A 189 11.32 -10.47 2.75
C LYS A 189 11.66 -10.84 4.20
N ILE A 190 12.83 -10.43 4.67
CA ILE A 190 13.31 -10.73 6.03
C ILE A 190 12.48 -9.99 7.08
N GLN A 191 12.12 -8.72 6.82
CA GLN A 191 11.21 -7.98 7.71
C GLN A 191 9.86 -8.66 7.87
N PHE A 192 9.24 -9.07 6.76
CA PHE A 192 7.95 -9.73 6.75
C PHE A 192 7.97 -11.11 7.44
N ILE A 193 8.94 -11.96 7.08
CA ILE A 193 9.07 -13.29 7.68
C ILE A 193 9.49 -13.19 9.14
N GLY A 194 10.40 -12.28 9.48
CA GLY A 194 10.83 -12.04 10.85
C GLY A 194 9.68 -11.64 11.77
N ALA A 195 8.79 -10.75 11.31
CA ALA A 195 7.60 -10.38 12.07
C ALA A 195 6.69 -11.58 12.35
N LEU A 196 6.40 -12.40 11.33
CA LEU A 196 5.57 -13.60 11.47
C LEU A 196 6.21 -14.68 12.35
N VAL A 197 7.54 -14.85 12.29
CA VAL A 197 8.24 -15.82 13.14
C VAL A 197 8.17 -15.40 14.61
N ILE A 198 8.36 -14.11 14.91
CA ILE A 198 8.22 -13.60 16.28
C ILE A 198 6.78 -13.83 16.77
N GLU A 199 5.80 -13.58 15.91
CA GLU A 199 4.38 -13.81 16.20
C GLU A 199 4.09 -15.29 16.49
N ALA A 200 4.58 -16.21 15.65
CA ALA A 200 4.43 -17.65 15.86
C ALA A 200 5.05 -18.13 17.19
N VAL A 201 6.23 -17.60 17.53
CA VAL A 201 6.87 -17.93 18.82
C VAL A 201 6.00 -17.46 20.00
N LEU A 202 5.44 -16.25 19.92
CA LEU A 202 4.59 -15.72 20.99
C LEU A 202 3.28 -16.49 21.11
N PHE A 203 2.62 -16.84 20.00
CA PHE A 203 1.43 -17.68 20.01
C PHE A 203 1.74 -19.10 20.51
N GLY A 204 2.89 -19.67 20.15
CA GLY A 204 3.36 -20.95 20.70
C GLY A 204 3.51 -20.93 22.22
N ILE A 205 4.06 -19.83 22.77
CA ILE A 205 4.15 -19.62 24.22
C ILE A 205 2.75 -19.51 24.84
N ILE A 206 1.83 -18.76 24.22
CA ILE A 206 0.44 -18.62 24.69
C ILE A 206 -0.25 -19.99 24.74
N ILE A 207 -0.13 -20.79 23.68
CA ILE A 207 -0.73 -22.13 23.61
C ILE A 207 -0.14 -23.04 24.69
N LEU A 208 1.16 -22.99 24.93
CA LEU A 208 1.82 -23.77 25.99
C LEU A 208 1.32 -23.37 27.38
N LEU A 209 1.17 -22.07 27.65
CA LEU A 209 0.66 -21.57 28.92
C LEU A 209 -0.78 -22.01 29.17
N ILE A 210 -1.65 -21.88 28.17
CA ILE A 210 -3.05 -22.33 28.30
C ILE A 210 -3.10 -23.85 28.46
N SER A 211 -2.27 -24.60 27.73
CA SER A 211 -2.20 -26.06 27.87
C SER A 211 -1.68 -26.52 29.22
N SER A 212 -0.93 -25.66 29.93
CA SER A 212 -0.42 -25.92 31.28
C SER A 212 -1.47 -25.63 32.37
N GLY A 213 -2.69 -25.22 31.98
CA GLY A 213 -3.81 -24.98 32.89
C GLY A 213 -3.97 -23.54 33.36
N TYR A 214 -3.24 -22.57 32.78
CA TYR A 214 -3.46 -21.16 33.06
C TYR A 214 -4.67 -20.64 32.28
N ASP A 215 -5.57 -19.93 32.97
CA ASP A 215 -6.67 -19.22 32.32
C ASP A 215 -6.17 -18.11 31.39
N TYR A 216 -6.94 -17.80 30.35
CA TYR A 216 -6.60 -16.76 29.38
C TYR A 216 -6.55 -15.34 29.97
N SER A 217 -7.15 -15.14 31.15
CA SER A 217 -7.15 -13.88 31.90
C SER A 217 -5.91 -13.72 32.80
N HIS A 218 -5.09 -14.76 32.96
CA HIS A 218 -3.87 -14.65 33.76
C HIS A 218 -2.87 -13.73 33.09
N ILE A 219 -2.20 -12.91 33.90
CA ILE A 219 -1.17 -11.95 33.46
C ILE A 219 -0.07 -12.59 32.60
N TYR A 220 0.30 -13.85 32.88
CA TYR A 220 1.30 -14.60 32.11
C TYR A 220 0.86 -14.87 30.67
N VAL A 221 -0.44 -14.96 30.39
CA VAL A 221 -1.00 -15.13 29.05
C VAL A 221 -1.28 -13.77 28.41
N THR A 222 -1.78 -12.81 29.18
CA THR A 222 -2.18 -11.49 28.67
C THR A 222 -1.00 -10.65 28.20
N ILE A 223 0.16 -10.71 28.87
CA ILE A 223 1.35 -9.96 28.45
C ILE A 223 1.84 -10.41 27.05
N PRO A 224 2.09 -11.70 26.79
CA PRO A 224 2.42 -12.18 25.44
C PRO A 224 1.36 -11.81 24.39
N VAL A 225 0.08 -11.90 24.74
CA VAL A 225 -1.04 -11.49 23.88
C VAL A 225 -0.92 -10.02 23.47
N ILE A 226 -0.67 -9.12 24.42
CA ILE A 226 -0.49 -7.68 24.17
C ILE A 226 0.75 -7.43 23.29
N ILE A 227 1.86 -8.09 23.58
CA ILE A 227 3.09 -7.93 22.79
C ILE A 227 2.86 -8.38 21.35
N SER A 228 2.19 -9.51 21.14
CA SER A 228 1.89 -10.02 19.81
C SER A 228 1.00 -9.11 19.00
N ILE A 229 -0.07 -8.55 19.58
CA ILE A 229 -0.91 -7.59 18.85
C ILE A 229 -0.10 -6.36 18.47
N MET A 230 0.72 -5.81 19.36
CA MET A 230 1.55 -4.64 19.06
C MET A 230 2.52 -4.93 17.91
N ILE A 231 3.11 -6.11 17.86
CA ILE A 231 3.99 -6.53 16.74
C ILE A 231 3.20 -6.70 15.44
N ASN A 232 2.02 -7.31 15.49
CA ASN A 232 1.14 -7.50 14.34
C ASN A 232 0.68 -6.14 13.77
N ASP A 233 0.26 -5.22 14.64
CA ASP A 233 -0.27 -3.90 14.30
C ASP A 233 0.79 -2.87 13.90
N CYS A 234 2.01 -2.99 14.43
CA CYS A 234 3.10 -2.09 14.11
C CYS A 234 3.97 -2.64 12.98
N VAL A 235 4.51 -3.85 13.14
CA VAL A 235 5.54 -4.38 12.23
C VAL A 235 4.89 -5.09 11.03
N PHE A 236 3.98 -6.02 11.27
CA PHE A 236 3.40 -6.83 10.19
C PHE A 236 2.51 -5.98 9.28
N TRP A 237 1.63 -5.15 9.86
CA TRP A 237 0.80 -4.20 9.12
C TRP A 237 1.62 -3.25 8.22
N ILE A 238 2.66 -2.62 8.76
CA ILE A 238 3.50 -1.69 7.99
C ILE A 238 4.20 -2.42 6.84
N ASN A 239 4.67 -3.66 7.05
CA ASN A 239 5.25 -4.47 5.99
C ASN A 239 4.24 -4.76 4.88
N ILE A 240 3.00 -5.14 5.22
CA ILE A 240 1.94 -5.37 4.24
C ILE A 240 1.67 -4.11 3.41
N VAL A 241 1.53 -2.95 4.06
CA VAL A 241 1.33 -1.66 3.39
C VAL A 241 2.53 -1.34 2.49
N GLN A 242 3.75 -1.53 3.00
CA GLN A 242 4.96 -1.27 2.24
C GLN A 242 5.09 -2.17 1.01
N ILE A 243 4.83 -3.47 1.13
CA ILE A 243 4.88 -4.40 0.00
C ILE A 243 3.79 -4.03 -1.02
N THR A 244 2.60 -3.68 -0.55
CA THR A 244 1.50 -3.26 -1.43
C THR A 244 1.88 -1.99 -2.20
N THR A 245 2.56 -1.06 -1.56
CA THR A 245 2.98 0.19 -2.22
C THR A 245 4.14 0.00 -3.18
N GLN A 246 5.09 -0.87 -2.85
CA GLN A 246 6.30 -1.06 -3.65
C GLN A 246 6.13 -2.06 -4.79
N ARG A 247 5.22 -3.02 -4.68
CA ARG A 247 5.15 -4.18 -5.58
C ARG A 247 4.00 -4.07 -6.58
N TYR A 248 2.97 -3.27 -6.31
CA TYR A 248 1.90 -3.02 -7.28
C TYR A 248 2.21 -1.82 -8.19
N PRO A 249 1.95 -1.94 -9.51
CA PRO A 249 2.05 -0.83 -10.44
C PRO A 249 1.19 0.37 -10.01
N THR A 250 1.70 1.59 -10.21
CA THR A 250 0.99 2.83 -9.80
C THR A 250 -0.46 2.87 -10.26
N VAL A 251 -0.73 2.40 -11.48
CA VAL A 251 -2.07 2.36 -12.11
C VAL A 251 -3.09 1.48 -11.39
N ILE A 252 -2.67 0.42 -10.69
CA ILE A 252 -3.57 -0.52 -9.98
C ILE A 252 -3.34 -0.55 -8.48
N ARG A 253 -2.37 0.19 -7.96
CA ARG A 253 -1.98 0.15 -6.55
C ARG A 253 -3.07 0.61 -5.60
N SER A 254 -3.82 1.66 -5.95
CA SER A 254 -4.95 2.14 -5.14
C SER A 254 -6.07 1.09 -5.07
N ILE A 255 -6.38 0.44 -6.20
CA ILE A 255 -7.35 -0.66 -6.28
C ILE A 255 -6.87 -1.84 -5.43
N ALA A 256 -5.59 -2.20 -5.54
CA ALA A 256 -5.02 -3.28 -4.76
C ALA A 256 -5.11 -3.00 -3.27
N PHE A 257 -4.67 -1.82 -2.83
CA PHE A 257 -4.76 -1.41 -1.43
C PHE A 257 -6.20 -1.45 -0.91
N GLY A 258 -7.16 -0.92 -1.67
CA GLY A 258 -8.58 -0.96 -1.31
C GLY A 258 -9.14 -2.38 -1.21
N SER A 259 -8.86 -3.22 -2.20
CA SER A 259 -9.34 -4.61 -2.19
C SER A 259 -8.75 -5.44 -1.05
N LEU A 260 -7.46 -5.27 -0.76
CA LEU A 260 -6.77 -5.94 0.34
C LEU A 260 -7.33 -5.49 1.69
N HIS A 261 -7.65 -4.20 1.83
CA HIS A 261 -8.30 -3.67 3.02
C HIS A 261 -9.74 -4.20 3.18
N SER A 262 -10.49 -4.39 2.10
CA SER A 262 -11.80 -5.06 2.17
C SER A 262 -11.68 -6.51 2.64
N ILE A 263 -10.66 -7.23 2.17
CA ILE A 263 -10.40 -8.63 2.58
C ILE A 263 -10.03 -8.71 4.07
N LYS A 264 -9.28 -7.73 4.58
CA LYS A 264 -9.02 -7.60 6.03
C LYS A 264 -10.32 -7.52 6.83
N HIS A 265 -11.32 -6.78 6.36
CA HIS A 265 -12.63 -6.70 7.03
C HIS A 265 -13.40 -8.02 6.94
N ILE A 266 -13.36 -8.71 5.81
CA ILE A 266 -13.94 -10.06 5.67
C ILE A 266 -13.28 -11.03 6.66
N GLY A 267 -11.95 -11.00 6.74
CA GLY A 267 -11.19 -11.79 7.72
C GLY A 267 -11.56 -11.45 9.16
N SER A 268 -11.82 -10.18 9.47
CA SER A 268 -12.25 -9.74 10.80
C SER A 268 -13.64 -10.29 11.16
N ILE A 269 -14.59 -10.24 10.22
CA ILE A 269 -15.94 -10.80 10.41
C ILE A 269 -15.85 -12.31 10.65
N ALA A 270 -15.08 -13.02 9.81
CA ALA A 270 -14.88 -14.46 9.97
C ALA A 270 -14.22 -14.80 11.32
N ALA A 271 -13.21 -14.02 11.72
CA ALA A 271 -12.52 -14.18 12.98
C ALA A 271 -13.46 -14.00 14.18
N ILE A 272 -14.29 -12.95 14.21
CA ILE A 272 -15.25 -12.73 15.30
C ILE A 272 -16.26 -13.90 15.38
N LEU A 273 -16.77 -14.36 14.24
CA LEU A 273 -17.74 -15.46 14.19
C LEU A 273 -17.16 -16.80 14.66
N VAL A 274 -15.87 -17.04 14.45
CA VAL A 274 -15.19 -18.29 14.83
C VAL A 274 -14.59 -18.19 16.24
N VAL A 275 -13.84 -17.13 16.53
CA VAL A 275 -13.05 -17.01 17.76
C VAL A 275 -13.93 -16.74 18.97
N THR A 276 -15.00 -15.96 18.84
CA THR A 276 -15.91 -15.66 19.98
C THR A 276 -16.54 -16.91 20.58
N PRO A 277 -17.17 -17.82 19.80
CA PRO A 277 -17.70 -19.06 20.36
C PRO A 277 -16.61 -20.02 20.82
N LEU A 278 -15.47 -20.08 20.11
CA LEU A 278 -14.35 -20.95 20.49
C LEU A 278 -13.72 -20.55 21.82
N LEU A 279 -13.63 -19.26 22.13
CA LEU A 279 -13.14 -18.79 23.44
C LEU A 279 -13.98 -19.32 24.61
N SER A 280 -15.27 -19.62 24.40
CA SER A 280 -16.14 -20.16 25.44
C SER A 280 -16.19 -21.68 25.49
N SER A 281 -16.05 -22.37 24.35
CA SER A 281 -16.17 -23.83 24.26
C SER A 281 -14.83 -24.54 24.27
N TRP A 282 -13.82 -23.99 23.60
CA TRP A 282 -12.49 -24.55 23.45
C TRP A 282 -11.42 -23.44 23.35
N THR A 283 -11.02 -22.93 24.51
CA THR A 283 -10.06 -21.79 24.63
C THR A 283 -8.76 -22.03 23.87
N LEU A 284 -8.23 -23.25 23.89
CA LEU A 284 -7.02 -23.61 23.13
C LEU A 284 -7.24 -23.45 21.62
N GLY A 285 -8.40 -23.88 21.10
CA GLY A 285 -8.74 -23.78 19.68
C GLY A 285 -8.76 -22.33 19.17
N ALA A 286 -9.15 -21.38 20.03
CA ALA A 286 -9.17 -19.96 19.68
C ALA A 286 -7.77 -19.39 19.35
N PHE A 287 -6.71 -19.95 19.92
CA PHE A 287 -5.32 -19.56 19.65
C PHE A 287 -4.61 -20.45 18.62
N VAL A 288 -4.96 -21.74 18.57
CA VAL A 288 -4.41 -22.69 17.59
C VAL A 288 -4.80 -22.34 16.16
N ILE A 289 -6.03 -21.86 15.92
CA ILE A 289 -6.47 -21.51 14.55
C ILE A 289 -5.64 -20.34 13.99
N PRO A 290 -5.50 -19.18 14.67
CA PRO A 290 -4.58 -18.12 14.24
C PRO A 290 -3.15 -18.61 14.00
N GLU A 291 -2.63 -19.45 14.90
CA GLU A 291 -1.26 -19.99 14.79
C GLU A 291 -1.06 -20.80 13.50
N ILE A 292 -2.04 -21.65 13.14
CA ILE A 292 -2.00 -22.40 11.88
C ILE A 292 -1.94 -21.44 10.68
N PHE A 293 -2.73 -20.37 10.68
CA PHE A 293 -2.69 -19.37 9.60
C PHE A 293 -1.37 -18.60 9.55
N VAL A 294 -0.77 -18.28 10.70
CA VAL A 294 0.56 -17.65 10.79
C VAL A 294 1.61 -18.58 10.17
N ILE A 295 1.64 -19.86 10.56
CA ILE A 295 2.57 -20.85 10.01
C ILE A 295 2.39 -21.02 8.50
N ILE A 296 1.15 -21.15 8.02
CA ILE A 296 0.85 -21.23 6.58
C ILE A 296 1.36 -19.99 5.85
N THR A 297 1.16 -18.81 6.43
CA THR A 297 1.63 -17.54 5.84
C THR A 297 3.16 -17.46 5.80
N ILE A 298 3.86 -17.97 6.82
CA ILE A 298 5.33 -18.09 6.82
C ILE A 298 5.79 -18.99 5.68
N VAL A 299 5.25 -20.22 5.62
CA VAL A 299 5.65 -21.23 4.63
C VAL A 299 5.43 -20.69 3.22
N ILE A 300 4.24 -20.17 2.93
CA ILE A 300 3.93 -19.60 1.62
C ILE A 300 4.77 -18.35 1.35
N GLY A 301 4.98 -17.50 2.35
CA GLY A 301 5.79 -16.29 2.25
C GLY A 301 7.25 -16.58 1.90
N LEU A 302 7.83 -17.67 2.41
CA LEU A 302 9.21 -18.06 2.06
C LEU A 302 9.38 -18.30 0.56
N PHE A 303 8.38 -18.87 -0.11
CA PHE A 303 8.42 -19.16 -1.54
C PHE A 303 7.89 -18.03 -2.42
N LEU A 304 6.80 -17.37 -2.03
CA LEU A 304 6.07 -16.42 -2.88
C LEU A 304 6.49 -14.95 -2.68
N GLN A 305 7.24 -14.64 -1.61
CA GLN A 305 7.70 -13.29 -1.32
C GLN A 305 9.10 -13.03 -1.93
N PRO A 306 9.19 -12.29 -3.06
CA PRO A 306 10.47 -11.85 -3.60
C PRO A 306 11.00 -10.66 -2.82
N GLU A 307 12.33 -10.52 -2.79
CA GLU A 307 12.98 -9.34 -2.25
C GLU A 307 12.68 -8.10 -3.11
N THR A 308 12.27 -7.02 -2.45
CA THR A 308 11.88 -5.75 -3.10
C THR A 308 12.85 -4.60 -2.80
N LYS A 309 13.76 -4.76 -1.84
CA LYS A 309 14.81 -3.77 -1.56
C LYS A 309 15.67 -3.55 -2.80
N GLY A 310 15.97 -2.28 -3.10
CA GLY A 310 16.83 -1.91 -4.22
C GLY A 310 16.22 -2.19 -5.61
N LYS A 311 14.88 -2.23 -5.75
CA LYS A 311 14.25 -2.40 -7.06
C LYS A 311 13.33 -1.24 -7.38
N ALA A 312 13.34 -0.78 -8.64
CA ALA A 312 12.51 0.33 -9.09
C ALA A 312 11.01 0.06 -8.85
N LEU A 313 10.24 1.13 -8.69
CA LEU A 313 8.79 1.07 -8.59
C LEU A 313 8.20 0.77 -9.98
N MET A 314 7.19 -0.09 -10.04
CA MET A 314 6.47 -0.31 -11.30
C MET A 314 5.48 0.83 -11.53
N ASP A 315 5.52 1.41 -12.71
CA ASP A 315 4.59 2.43 -13.17
C ASP A 315 3.49 1.82 -14.06
N GLN A 316 3.82 0.78 -14.83
CA GLN A 316 2.87 0.15 -15.75
C GLN A 316 2.68 -1.35 -15.49
N ILE A 317 1.51 -1.89 -15.84
CA ILE A 317 1.22 -3.34 -15.75
C ILE A 317 2.13 -4.15 -16.68
N VAL A 318 2.54 -3.57 -17.80
CA VAL A 318 3.46 -4.21 -18.75
C VAL A 318 4.78 -4.53 -18.05
N GLU A 319 5.30 -3.63 -17.23
CA GLU A 319 6.54 -3.82 -16.46
C GLU A 319 6.39 -4.97 -15.44
N ALA A 320 5.19 -5.16 -14.85
CA ALA A 320 4.91 -6.30 -13.97
C ALA A 320 5.10 -7.66 -14.67
N ASN A 321 4.91 -7.73 -15.99
CA ASN A 321 5.12 -8.94 -16.78
C ASN A 321 6.60 -9.19 -17.11
N TYR A 322 7.42 -8.15 -17.29
CA TYR A 322 8.83 -8.28 -17.67
C TYR A 322 9.79 -8.41 -16.47
N GLY A 323 9.36 -8.05 -15.26
CA GLY A 323 10.17 -8.20 -14.03
C GLY A 323 10.93 -6.91 -13.68
N ARG A 324 11.37 -6.79 -12.43
CA ARG A 324 12.02 -5.56 -11.92
C ARG A 324 13.45 -5.47 -12.45
N LEU A 325 13.77 -4.40 -13.18
CA LEU A 325 15.16 -4.01 -13.40
C LEU A 325 15.83 -3.71 -12.04
N GLU A 326 17.04 -4.24 -11.87
CA GLU A 326 17.86 -4.10 -10.66
C GLU A 326 18.50 -2.71 -10.62
N ASN A 327 18.44 -2.05 -9.45
CA ASN A 327 18.95 -0.70 -9.26
C ASN A 327 20.47 -0.66 -9.00
N GLU A 328 21.28 -1.28 -9.85
CA GLU A 328 22.68 -0.81 -10.03
C GLU A 328 22.68 0.50 -10.85
N LEU A 329 21.59 0.73 -11.60
CA LEU A 329 21.42 1.89 -12.47
C LEU A 329 21.21 3.26 -11.76
N PRO A 330 20.52 3.44 -10.61
CA PRO A 330 20.14 4.77 -10.11
C PRO A 330 21.24 5.57 -9.42
N ARG A 331 22.28 4.98 -8.83
CA ARG A 331 23.38 5.82 -8.29
C ARG A 331 24.25 6.39 -9.42
N ALA A 332 24.48 5.61 -10.47
CA ALA A 332 25.13 6.07 -11.70
C ALA A 332 24.20 6.98 -12.54
N LEU A 333 22.90 6.67 -12.62
CA LEU A 333 21.88 7.47 -13.32
C LEU A 333 21.51 8.75 -12.60
N ILE A 334 21.60 8.90 -11.28
CA ILE A 334 21.37 10.21 -10.65
C ILE A 334 22.51 11.18 -11.02
N ARG A 335 23.74 10.67 -11.22
CA ARG A 335 24.86 11.45 -11.79
C ARG A 335 24.73 11.66 -13.31
N LEU A 336 24.19 10.69 -14.05
CA LEU A 336 23.94 10.77 -15.49
C LEU A 336 22.64 11.52 -15.86
N ALA A 337 21.63 11.61 -14.99
CA ALA A 337 20.30 12.21 -15.26
C ALA A 337 20.34 13.73 -15.42
N ALA A 338 21.45 14.38 -15.04
CA ALA A 338 21.74 15.74 -15.44
C ALA A 338 22.00 15.86 -16.97
N GLY A 339 22.47 14.79 -17.62
CA GLY A 339 22.69 14.73 -19.08
C GLY A 339 21.78 13.77 -19.87
N HIS A 340 21.24 12.72 -19.25
CA HIS A 340 20.59 11.59 -19.93
C HIS A 340 19.07 11.74 -20.12
N LYS A 341 18.43 12.74 -19.49
CA LYS A 341 17.01 13.06 -19.76
C LYS A 341 16.77 13.49 -21.21
N VAL A 342 17.79 14.05 -21.87
CA VAL A 342 17.73 14.45 -23.28
C VAL A 342 17.87 13.22 -24.19
N ALA A 343 18.87 12.37 -23.94
CA ALA A 343 19.14 11.17 -24.74
C ALA A 343 18.03 10.09 -24.66
N GLN A 344 17.41 9.87 -23.49
CA GLN A 344 16.29 8.94 -23.37
C GLN A 344 15.00 9.45 -24.02
N MET A 345 14.80 10.78 -24.09
CA MET A 345 13.70 11.35 -24.86
C MET A 345 13.92 11.19 -26.37
N GLU A 346 15.13 11.47 -26.86
CA GLU A 346 15.49 11.29 -28.27
C GLU A 346 15.38 9.82 -28.71
N LEU A 347 15.83 8.87 -27.89
CA LEU A 347 15.73 7.45 -28.21
C LEU A 347 14.26 6.97 -28.23
N ARG A 348 13.43 7.44 -27.30
CA ARG A 348 11.98 7.14 -27.27
C ARG A 348 11.25 7.76 -28.46
N GLU A 349 11.65 8.94 -28.92
CA GLU A 349 11.12 9.53 -30.15
C GLU A 349 11.55 8.77 -31.40
N LYS A 350 12.80 8.30 -31.44
CA LYS A 350 13.30 7.47 -32.55
C LYS A 350 12.51 6.16 -32.66
N TYR A 351 12.30 5.44 -31.55
CA TYR A 351 11.48 4.23 -31.52
C TYR A 351 10.03 4.47 -31.94
N ARG A 352 9.46 5.63 -31.58
CA ARG A 352 8.10 6.00 -31.98
C ARG A 352 8.02 6.21 -33.50
N ARG A 353 8.98 6.94 -34.09
CA ARG A 353 9.04 7.17 -35.54
C ARG A 353 9.25 5.89 -36.33
N GLU A 354 10.09 4.97 -35.85
CA GLU A 354 10.29 3.67 -36.48
C GLU A 354 9.00 2.81 -36.43
N LEU A 355 8.26 2.84 -35.33
CA LEU A 355 6.98 2.13 -35.20
C LEU A 355 5.90 2.73 -36.11
N GLU A 356 5.84 4.06 -36.21
CA GLU A 356 4.91 4.77 -37.10
C GLU A 356 5.23 4.49 -38.58
N ALA A 357 6.52 4.41 -38.94
CA ALA A 357 6.96 4.03 -40.27
C ALA A 357 6.55 2.59 -40.64
N VAL A 358 6.76 1.62 -39.75
CA VAL A 358 6.33 0.22 -39.96
C VAL A 358 4.81 0.12 -40.07
N GLN A 359 4.06 0.84 -39.24
CA GLN A 359 2.60 0.87 -39.33
C GLN A 359 2.09 1.54 -40.61
N SER A 360 2.80 2.55 -41.13
CA SER A 360 2.46 3.21 -42.40
C SER A 360 2.77 2.31 -43.60
N ALA A 361 3.86 1.54 -43.56
CA ALA A 361 4.23 0.58 -44.60
C ALA A 361 3.26 -0.60 -44.66
N ASN A 362 2.85 -1.14 -43.50
CA ASN A 362 1.84 -2.19 -43.43
C ASN A 362 0.46 -1.70 -43.92
N ARG A 363 0.12 -0.41 -43.75
CA ARG A 363 -1.10 0.18 -44.35
C ARG A 363 -1.00 0.37 -45.86
N ALA A 364 0.22 0.54 -46.40
CA ALA A 364 0.48 0.63 -47.83
C ALA A 364 0.63 -0.74 -48.52
N GLY A 365 0.40 -1.85 -47.81
CA GLY A 365 0.43 -3.21 -48.35
C GLY A 365 1.83 -3.83 -48.46
N HIS A 366 2.85 -3.20 -47.89
CA HIS A 366 4.20 -3.76 -47.79
C HIS A 366 4.41 -4.35 -46.39
N GLU A 367 4.53 -5.68 -46.28
CA GLU A 367 4.97 -6.33 -45.04
C GLU A 367 6.44 -6.02 -44.80
N ILE A 368 6.71 -5.10 -43.87
CA ILE A 368 8.06 -4.85 -43.37
C ILE A 368 8.16 -5.50 -41.99
N ASP A 369 8.96 -6.56 -41.90
CA ASP A 369 9.28 -7.19 -40.63
C ASP A 369 9.98 -6.17 -39.71
N SER A 370 9.40 -5.96 -38.53
CA SER A 370 10.03 -5.07 -37.55
C SER A 370 11.36 -5.69 -37.10
N PRO A 371 12.45 -4.91 -36.97
CA PRO A 371 13.75 -5.42 -36.51
C PRO A 371 13.73 -5.96 -35.06
N TRP A 372 12.58 -5.92 -34.39
CA TRP A 372 12.40 -6.22 -32.97
C TRP A 372 11.56 -7.48 -32.70
N ILE A 373 11.27 -8.30 -33.73
CA ILE A 373 10.63 -9.61 -33.54
C ILE A 373 11.65 -10.56 -32.88
N PHE A 374 11.50 -10.77 -31.56
CA PHE A 374 12.21 -11.84 -30.86
C PHE A 374 11.61 -13.19 -31.25
N ARG A 375 12.40 -14.02 -31.95
CA ARG A 375 12.09 -15.45 -32.13
C ARG A 375 12.27 -16.16 -30.80
N VAL A 376 11.18 -16.61 -30.20
CA VAL A 376 11.19 -17.49 -29.03
C VAL A 376 11.70 -18.85 -29.48
N TRP A 377 12.96 -19.17 -29.18
CA TRP A 377 13.45 -20.55 -29.22
C TRP A 377 13.17 -21.21 -27.87
N PHE A 378 12.31 -22.22 -27.90
CA PHE A 378 12.06 -23.15 -26.80
C PHE A 378 13.26 -24.10 -26.70
N LEU A 379 13.85 -24.22 -25.51
CA LEU A 379 14.54 -25.42 -25.01
C LEU A 379 14.59 -25.38 -23.48
#